data_AF-A0A7C4TKV6-F1
#
_entry.id   AF-A0A7C4TKV6-F1
#
_cell.length_a   1.000
_cell.length_b   1.000
_cell.length_c   1.000
_cell.angle_alpha   90.00
_cell.angle_beta   90.00
_cell.angle_gamma   90.00
#
_symmetry.space_group_name_H-M   'P 1'
#
loop_
_entity.id
_entity.type
_entity.pdbx_description
1 polymer ?
#
loop_
_entity_poly.entity_id
_entity_poly.type
_entity_poly.pdbx_seq_one_letter_code
_entity_poly.pdbx_strand_id
1 'polypeptide(L)'
;MCAMPKKMITIGVDSSTTNCGAAIFENGVLVKTYNFEFEGTYSLDKLEKITKTFQKLFSKYNPGLVILETPAPVRNSKTLTSLNQVAGAMWAAAILNEVFIADIHNKVIKKLLNVKSKQDSIA
;
A
#
# COMPACT_ATOMS: atom_id res chain seq x y z
N MET A 1 -14.89 -35.05 -5.65
CA MET A 1 -15.07 -33.75 -4.97
C MET A 1 -14.29 -32.72 -5.75
N CYS A 2 -14.92 -31.70 -6.33
CA CYS A 2 -14.19 -30.59 -6.94
C CYS A 2 -13.55 -29.79 -5.80
N ALA A 3 -12.22 -29.67 -5.79
CA ALA A 3 -11.52 -28.82 -4.83
C ALA A 3 -12.00 -27.37 -5.05
N MET A 4 -12.54 -26.74 -4.01
CA MET A 4 -12.84 -25.32 -4.07
C MET A 4 -11.53 -24.56 -4.35
N PRO A 5 -11.52 -23.60 -5.29
CA PRO A 5 -10.32 -22.84 -5.59
C PRO A 5 -9.79 -22.20 -4.30
N LYS A 6 -8.49 -22.39 -4.03
CA LYS A 6 -7.84 -21.85 -2.84
C LYS A 6 -8.03 -20.33 -2.84
N LYS A 7 -8.65 -19.81 -1.78
CA LYS A 7 -8.89 -18.38 -1.58
C LYS A 7 -7.56 -17.61 -1.68
N MET A 8 -7.43 -16.78 -2.71
CA MET A 8 -6.27 -15.93 -2.91
C MET A 8 -6.64 -14.50 -2.54
N ILE A 9 -6.04 -14.00 -1.46
CA ILE A 9 -6.21 -12.60 -1.04
C ILE A 9 -5.00 -11.78 -1.49
N THR A 10 -5.29 -10.66 -2.14
CA THR A 10 -4.30 -9.65 -2.52
C THR A 10 -4.69 -8.32 -1.87
N ILE A 11 -3.71 -7.58 -1.36
CA ILE A 11 -3.96 -6.24 -0.80
C ILE A 11 -3.16 -5.22 -1.60
N GLY A 12 -3.83 -4.25 -2.23
CA GLY A 12 -3.19 -3.06 -2.76
C GLY A 12 -3.08 -1.99 -1.69
N VAL A 13 -1.92 -1.37 -1.53
CA VAL A 13 -1.66 -0.32 -0.54
C VAL A 13 -1.12 0.93 -1.23
N ASP A 14 -1.78 2.06 -0.95
CA ASP A 14 -1.28 3.40 -1.24
C ASP A 14 -0.81 4.02 0.07
N SER A 15 0.48 4.36 0.16
CA SER A 15 1.14 4.72 1.40
C SER A 15 1.48 6.21 1.46
N SER A 16 1.19 6.84 2.59
CA SER A 16 1.52 8.23 2.84
C SER A 16 1.71 8.49 4.34
N THR A 17 2.23 9.66 4.70
CA THR A 17 2.49 10.03 6.08
C THR A 17 1.24 10.45 6.86
N THR A 18 0.13 10.75 6.17
CA THR A 18 -1.10 11.29 6.78
C THR A 18 -2.32 10.45 6.48
N ASN A 19 -2.41 9.85 5.29
CA ASN A 19 -3.53 9.00 4.92
C ASN A 19 -3.01 7.83 4.10
N CYS A 20 -3.29 6.61 4.52
CA CYS A 20 -2.95 5.41 3.76
C CYS A 20 -4.23 4.69 3.30
N GLY A 21 -4.30 4.40 2.00
CA GLY A 21 -5.36 3.59 1.42
C GLY A 21 -5.00 2.11 1.38
N ALA A 22 -5.97 1.23 1.59
CA ALA A 22 -5.83 -0.20 1.33
C ALA A 22 -7.06 -0.77 0.62
N ALA A 23 -6.84 -1.61 -0.38
CA ALA A 23 -7.88 -2.30 -1.12
C ALA A 23 -7.66 -3.81 -1.03
N ILE A 24 -8.67 -4.54 -0.57
CA ILE A 24 -8.66 -5.99 -0.40
C ILE A 24 -9.34 -6.63 -1.60
N PHE A 25 -8.62 -7.54 -2.25
CA PHE A 25 -9.13 -8.33 -3.36
C PHE A 25 -9.18 -9.80 -2.97
N GLU A 26 -10.25 -10.48 -3.34
CA GLU A 26 -10.41 -11.93 -3.21
C GLU A 26 -10.58 -12.52 -4.60
N ASN A 27 -9.64 -13.37 -5.02
CA ASN A 27 -9.59 -13.96 -6.36
C ASN A 27 -9.72 -12.89 -7.48
N GLY A 28 -9.08 -11.73 -7.28
CA GLY A 28 -9.09 -10.61 -8.24
C GLY A 28 -10.31 -9.68 -8.14
N VAL A 29 -11.31 -10.00 -7.31
CA VAL A 29 -12.49 -9.16 -7.12
C VAL A 29 -12.30 -8.25 -5.91
N LEU A 30 -12.53 -6.95 -6.06
CA LEU A 30 -12.49 -6.01 -4.94
C LEU A 30 -13.61 -6.34 -3.95
N VAL A 31 -13.25 -6.62 -2.69
CA VAL A 31 -14.22 -6.95 -1.63
C VAL A 31 -14.31 -5.87 -0.56
N LYS A 32 -13.25 -5.09 -0.34
CA LYS A 32 -13.26 -4.04 0.68
C LYS A 32 -12.18 -2.98 0.45
N THR A 33 -12.46 -1.75 0.87
CA THR A 33 -11.46 -0.68 0.96
C THR A 33 -11.35 -0.17 2.39
N TYR A 34 -10.19 0.39 2.72
CA TYR A 34 -9.90 1.08 3.95
C TYR A 34 -9.16 2.39 3.64
N ASN A 35 -9.42 3.39 4.47
CA ASN A 35 -8.74 4.67 4.49
C ASN A 35 -8.29 4.91 5.94
N PHE A 36 -6.99 4.92 6.17
CA PHE A 36 -6.42 5.08 7.51
C PHE A 36 -5.81 6.47 7.65
N GLU A 37 -6.41 7.28 8.52
CA GLU A 37 -5.97 8.65 8.77
C GLU A 37 -5.05 8.71 10.00
N PHE A 38 -3.92 9.39 9.83
CA PHE A 38 -2.87 9.57 10.81
C PHE A 38 -2.56 11.08 10.93
N GLU A 39 -3.39 11.78 11.69
CA GLU A 39 -3.31 13.24 11.86
C GLU A 39 -2.00 13.73 12.49
N GLY A 40 -1.66 15.00 12.25
CA GLY A 40 -0.49 15.69 12.82
C GLY A 40 0.78 15.63 11.96
N THR A 41 1.91 16.01 12.54
CA THR A 41 3.23 15.95 11.89
C THR A 41 3.84 14.55 11.93
N TYR A 42 4.75 14.27 11.00
CA TYR A 42 5.47 13.00 10.96
C TYR A 42 6.39 12.85 12.20
N SER A 43 6.32 11.70 12.86
CA SER A 43 7.14 11.32 14.02
C SER A 43 7.32 9.80 14.06
N LEU A 44 8.24 9.31 14.89
CA LEU A 44 8.45 7.86 15.07
C LEU A 44 7.21 7.17 15.66
N ASP A 45 6.53 7.81 16.62
CA ASP A 45 5.27 7.29 17.19
C ASP A 45 4.19 7.13 16.12
N LYS A 46 4.12 8.07 15.17
CA LYS A 46 3.20 7.96 14.05
C LYS A 46 3.60 6.81 13.12
N LEU A 47 4.89 6.68 12.81
CA LEU A 47 5.38 5.56 12.02
C LEU A 47 5.00 4.23 12.68
N GLU A 48 5.20 4.10 14.00
CA GLU A 48 4.81 2.91 14.75
C GLU A 48 3.30 2.62 14.67
N LYS A 49 2.46 3.65 14.80
CA LYS A 49 1.01 3.53 14.62
C LYS A 49 0.65 3.03 13.22
N ILE A 50 1.28 3.58 12.17
CA ILE A 50 1.10 3.11 10.79
C ILE A 50 1.49 1.63 10.69
N THR A 51 2.69 1.27 11.13
CA THR A 51 3.18 -0.12 11.10
C THR A 51 2.21 -1.08 11.79
N LYS A 52 1.77 -0.76 13.01
CA LYS A 52 0.82 -1.60 13.78
C LYS A 52 -0.53 -1.73 13.09
N THR A 53 -1.03 -0.68 12.45
CA THR A 53 -2.28 -0.72 11.69
C THR A 53 -2.19 -1.70 10.53
N PHE A 54 -1.12 -1.61 9.72
CA PHE A 54 -0.93 -2.52 8.58
C PHE A 54 -0.57 -3.93 9.02
N GLN A 55 0.20 -4.11 10.09
CA GLN A 55 0.44 -5.42 10.67
C GLN A 55 -0.87 -6.10 11.06
N LYS A 56 -1.78 -5.41 11.77
CA LYS A 56 -3.11 -5.93 12.12
C LYS A 56 -3.94 -6.24 10.87
N LEU A 57 -3.86 -5.41 9.84
CA LEU A 57 -4.56 -5.64 8.57
C LEU A 57 -4.06 -6.93 7.90
N PHE A 58 -2.74 -7.11 7.83
CA PHE A 58 -2.13 -8.29 7.22
C PHE A 58 -2.43 -9.55 8.03
N SER A 59 -2.32 -9.52 9.36
CA SER A 59 -2.71 -10.66 10.20
C SER A 59 -4.20 -11.01 10.06
N LYS A 60 -5.08 -10.01 9.93
CA LYS A 60 -6.53 -10.22 9.79
C LYS A 60 -6.90 -10.91 8.47
N TYR A 61 -6.28 -10.49 7.37
CA TYR A 61 -6.64 -10.96 6.03
C TYR A 61 -5.76 -12.10 5.52
N ASN A 62 -4.59 -12.30 6.14
CA ASN A 62 -3.57 -13.26 5.73
C ASN A 62 -3.34 -13.28 4.20
N PRO A 63 -2.98 -12.14 3.60
CA PRO A 63 -2.83 -12.04 2.15
C PRO A 63 -1.67 -12.90 1.64
N GLY A 64 -1.85 -13.48 0.45
CA GLY A 64 -0.74 -14.13 -0.24
C GLY A 64 0.19 -13.13 -0.94
N LEU A 65 -0.31 -11.92 -1.22
CA LEU A 65 0.41 -10.85 -1.89
C LEU A 65 -0.05 -9.48 -1.38
N VAL A 66 0.92 -8.60 -1.09
CA VAL A 66 0.71 -7.16 -0.93
C VAL A 66 1.37 -6.44 -2.09
N ILE A 67 0.65 -5.52 -2.72
CA ILE A 67 1.16 -4.63 -3.76
C ILE A 67 1.25 -3.23 -3.16
N LEU A 68 2.46 -2.68 -3.11
CA LEU A 68 2.72 -1.36 -2.54
C LEU A 68 3.09 -0.36 -3.65
N GLU A 69 2.45 0.81 -3.66
CA GLU A 69 2.89 1.88 -4.56
C GLU A 69 4.27 2.40 -4.14
N THR A 70 5.23 2.39 -5.07
CA THR A 70 6.56 2.95 -4.84
C THR A 70 6.45 4.47 -4.64
N PRO A 71 7.01 5.03 -3.55
CA PRO A 71 7.07 6.47 -3.36
C PRO A 71 7.73 7.16 -4.56
N ALA A 72 7.03 8.12 -5.15
CA ALA A 72 7.57 8.90 -6.25
C ALA A 72 8.62 9.92 -5.74
N PRO A 73 9.63 10.28 -6.55
CA PRO A 73 10.55 11.35 -6.21
C PRO A 73 9.79 12.66 -5.94
N VAL A 74 9.94 13.21 -4.75
CA VAL A 74 9.37 14.51 -4.37
C VAL A 74 10.46 15.57 -4.32
N ARG A 75 10.09 16.83 -4.58
CA ARG A 75 11.03 17.97 -4.57
C ARG A 75 11.67 18.21 -3.20
N ASN A 76 11.01 17.78 -2.11
CA ASN A 76 11.47 17.97 -0.75
C ASN A 76 12.08 16.66 -0.21
N SER A 77 13.39 16.67 0.06
CA SER A 77 14.12 15.51 0.58
C SER A 77 13.57 15.00 1.91
N LYS A 78 13.10 15.89 2.81
CA LYS A 78 12.50 15.48 4.09
C LYS A 78 11.22 14.68 3.88
N THR A 79 10.36 15.15 2.99
CA THR A 79 9.11 14.45 2.64
C THR A 79 9.40 13.09 2.00
N LEU A 80 10.42 13.02 1.12
CA LEU A 80 10.83 11.76 0.51
C LEU A 80 11.31 10.76 1.56
N THR A 81 12.14 11.20 2.50
CA THR A 81 12.61 10.36 3.61
C THR A 81 11.46 9.82 4.43
N SER A 82 10.49 10.66 4.82
CA SER A 82 9.33 10.20 5.58
C SER A 82 8.47 9.19 4.81
N LEU A 83 8.24 9.41 3.50
CA LEU A 83 7.51 8.46 2.66
C LEU A 83 8.25 7.12 2.54
N ASN A 84 9.58 7.16 2.34
CA ASN A 84 10.40 5.95 2.27
C ASN A 84 10.43 5.18 3.60
N GLN A 85 10.41 5.88 4.73
CA GLN A 85 10.31 5.24 6.06
C GLN A 85 8.96 4.53 6.23
N VAL A 86 7.85 5.16 5.79
CA VAL A 86 6.52 4.52 5.80
C VAL A 86 6.50 3.28 4.89
N ALA A 87 7.00 3.39 3.65
CA ALA A 87 7.07 2.25 2.74
C ALA A 87 7.92 1.11 3.32
N GLY A 88 9.09 1.42 3.88
CA GLY A 88 9.96 0.43 4.53
C GLY A 88 9.30 -0.23 5.75
N ALA A 89 8.51 0.52 6.52
CA ALA A 89 7.74 -0.04 7.62
C ALA A 89 6.63 -1.01 7.15
N MET A 90 5.99 -0.73 6.00
CA MET A 90 5.02 -1.65 5.41
C MET A 90 5.67 -2.93 4.89
N TRP A 91 6.86 -2.81 4.29
CA TRP A 91 7.69 -3.96 3.92
C TRP A 91 8.01 -4.83 5.14
N ALA A 92 8.48 -4.23 6.23
CA ALA A 92 8.75 -4.95 7.47
C ALA A 92 7.48 -5.64 8.01
N ALA A 93 6.33 -4.96 8.01
CA ALA A 93 5.07 -5.53 8.46
C ALA A 93 4.63 -6.73 7.61
N ALA A 94 4.82 -6.68 6.29
CA ALA A 94 4.51 -7.81 5.40
C ALA A 94 5.43 -9.01 5.68
N ILE A 95 6.74 -8.79 5.76
CA ILE A 95 7.73 -9.83 6.06
C ILE A 95 7.44 -10.51 7.40
N LEU A 96 7.12 -9.73 8.44
CA LEU A 96 6.77 -10.26 9.76
C LEU A 96 5.47 -11.07 9.78
N ASN A 97 4.63 -10.97 8.75
CA ASN A 97 3.43 -11.79 8.57
C ASN A 97 3.63 -12.88 7.51
N GLU A 98 4.87 -13.13 7.07
CA GLU A 98 5.18 -14.11 6.01
C GLU A 98 4.44 -13.84 4.68
N VAL A 99 4.14 -12.56 4.42
CA VAL A 99 3.44 -12.10 3.23
C VAL A 99 4.44 -11.68 2.16
N PHE A 100 4.24 -12.16 0.93
CA PHE A 100 5.00 -11.66 -0.21
C PHE A 100 4.58 -10.23 -0.55
N ILE A 101 5.54 -9.32 -0.68
CA ILE A 101 5.31 -7.92 -1.04
C ILE A 101 5.98 -7.60 -2.37
N ALA A 102 5.26 -6.89 -3.24
CA ALA A 102 5.76 -6.39 -4.51
C ALA A 102 5.53 -4.89 -4.61
N ASP A 103 6.56 -4.15 -5.02
CA ASP A 103 6.42 -2.73 -5.31
C ASP A 103 5.97 -2.51 -6.75
N ILE A 104 5.13 -1.50 -6.97
CA ILE A 104 4.74 -1.06 -8.30
C ILE A 104 4.86 0.47 -8.42
N HIS A 105 5.54 0.93 -9.47
CA HIS A 105 5.67 2.36 -9.73
C HIS A 105 4.34 2.93 -10.24
N ASN A 106 3.93 4.08 -9.70
CA ASN A 106 2.69 4.74 -10.07
C ASN A 106 2.47 5.02 -11.58
N LYS A 107 3.55 5.21 -12.36
CA LYS A 107 3.48 5.37 -13.81
C LYS A 107 2.96 4.10 -14.50
N VAL A 108 3.32 2.94 -13.97
CA VAL A 108 2.84 1.64 -14.47
C VAL A 108 1.36 1.51 -14.20
N ILE A 109 0.91 1.77 -12.96
CA ILE A 109 -0.52 1.73 -12.60
C ILE A 109 -1.32 2.69 -13.47
N LYS A 110 -0.90 3.94 -13.59
CA LYS A 110 -1.61 4.95 -14.39
C LYS A 110 -1.72 4.57 -15.85
N LYS A 111 -0.65 4.01 -16.44
CA LYS A 111 -0.66 3.50 -17.81
C LYS A 111 -1.64 2.34 -17.98
N LEU A 112 -1.66 1.39 -17.04
CA LEU A 112 -2.58 0.25 -17.08
C LEU A 112 -4.04 0.66 -16.93
N LEU A 113 -4.33 1.65 -16.09
CA LEU A 113 -5.68 2.16 -15.85
C LEU A 113 -6.13 3.21 -16.89
N ASN A 114 -5.29 3.52 -17.88
CA ASN A 114 -5.51 4.58 -18.86
C ASN A 114 -5.84 5.94 -18.21
N VAL A 115 -5.25 6.21 -17.04
CA VAL A 115 -5.40 7.47 -16.31
C VAL A 115 -4.31 8.42 -16.78
N LYS A 116 -4.69 9.45 -17.54
CA LYS A 116 -3.77 10.50 -18.00
C LYS A 116 -3.11 11.21 -16.81
N SER A 117 -1.82 11.47 -16.91
CA SER A 117 -1.15 12.30 -15.91
C SER A 117 -1.59 13.76 -16.10
N LYS A 118 -1.59 14.58 -15.03
CA LYS A 118 -1.90 16.03 -15.14
C LYS A 118 -0.99 16.77 -16.14
N GLN A 119 0.17 16.21 -16.50
CA GLN A 119 1.06 16.78 -17.52
C GLN A 119 0.54 16.56 -18.95
N ASP A 120 -0.31 15.57 -19.19
CA ASP A 120 -0.90 15.29 -20.51
C ASP A 120 -2.18 16.11 -20.78
N SER A 121 -2.58 16.96 -19.83
CA SER A 121 -3.77 17.81 -19.91
C SER A 121 -3.47 19.25 -20.36
N ILE A 122 -2.20 19.56 -20.65
CA ILE A 122 -1.72 20.90 -21.06
C ILE A 122 -1.03 20.83 -22.44
N ALA A 123 -1.27 19.77 -23.22
CA ALA A 123 -0.86 19.67 -24.62
C ALA A 123 -2.04 19.96 -25.54
#